data_AF-X0Q4Q1-F1
#
_entry.id   AF-X0Q4Q1-F1
#
_cell.length_a   1.000
_cell.length_b   1.000
_cell.length_c   1.000
_cell.angle_alpha   90.00
_cell.angle_beta   90.00
_cell.angle_gamma   90.00
#
_symmetry.space_group_name_H-M   'P 1'
#
loop_
_entity.id
_entity.type
_entity.pdbx_description
1 polymer ?
#
loop_
_entity_poly.entity_id
_entity_poly.type
_entity_poly.pdbx_seq_one_letter_code
_entity_poly.pdbx_strand_id
1 'polypeptide(L)' 'MRTTDTRPIEATTTTATIFNSTTDLTGALIRAAIAHGEHEKRTGAADPNWPDWYAAYMVAEQAGTEPPL' A
#
# COMPACT_ATOMS: atom_id res chain seq x y z
N MET A 1 -5.91 -4.04 -46.81
CA MET A 1 -6.21 -4.82 -45.60
C MET A 1 -5.22 -4.39 -44.52
N ARG A 2 -5.64 -3.52 -43.59
CA ARG A 2 -4.82 -3.09 -42.44
C ARG A 2 -5.67 -3.28 -41.20
N THR A 3 -5.41 -4.37 -40.48
CA THR A 3 -6.02 -4.63 -39.18
C THR A 3 -4.94 -4.32 -38.15
N THR A 4 -4.98 -3.14 -37.56
CA THR A 4 -4.25 -2.86 -36.32
C THR A 4 -5.10 -3.39 -35.18
N ASP A 5 -4.81 -4.62 -34.77
CA ASP A 5 -5.28 -5.16 -33.49
C ASP A 5 -4.38 -4.58 -32.40
N THR A 6 -4.76 -3.41 -31.88
CA THR A 6 -4.12 -2.84 -30.69
C THR A 6 -4.69 -3.57 -29.49
N ARG A 7 -4.05 -4.66 -29.08
CA ARG A 7 -4.29 -5.31 -27.78
C ARG A 7 -4.20 -4.24 -26.68
N PRO A 8 -5.19 -4.11 -25.77
CA PRO A 8 -5.04 -3.18 -24.67
C PRO A 8 -3.89 -3.69 -23.82
N ILE A 9 -2.79 -2.94 -23.80
CA ILE A 9 -1.85 -3.06 -22.70
C ILE A 9 -2.63 -2.55 -21.49
N GLU A 10 -2.93 -3.44 -20.55
CA GLU A 10 -3.38 -2.98 -19.24
C GLU A 10 -2.25 -2.11 -18.69
N ALA A 11 -2.44 -0.79 -18.78
CA ALA A 11 -1.52 0.15 -18.17
C ALA A 11 -1.67 -0.08 -16.67
N THR A 12 -0.69 -0.74 -16.07
CA THR A 12 -0.54 -0.76 -14.61
C THR A 12 -0.32 0.69 -14.18
N THR A 13 -1.39 1.36 -13.74
CA THR A 13 -1.29 2.71 -13.20
C THR A 13 -0.55 2.62 -11.87
N THR A 14 0.74 2.87 -11.87
CA THR A 14 1.51 3.11 -10.64
C THR A 14 1.09 4.48 -10.10
N THR A 15 0.21 4.49 -9.10
CA THR A 15 -0.13 5.72 -8.37
C THR A 15 1.00 6.05 -7.41
N ALA A 16 1.56 7.26 -7.51
CA ALA A 16 2.56 7.73 -6.58
C ALA A 16 1.92 7.96 -5.19
N THR A 17 2.56 7.41 -4.14
CA THR A 17 2.21 7.68 -2.73
C THR A 17 2.97 8.92 -2.28
N ILE A 18 2.27 10.03 -2.10
CA ILE A 18 2.87 11.35 -1.82
C ILE A 18 2.36 11.88 -0.48
N PHE A 19 3.26 12.38 0.36
CA PHE A 19 2.93 13.09 1.59
C PHE A 19 3.38 14.55 1.48
N ASN A 20 2.53 15.49 1.89
CA ASN A 20 2.79 16.93 1.75
C ASN A 20 3.82 17.45 2.76
N SER A 21 4.08 16.70 3.83
CA SER A 21 5.03 17.07 4.87
C SER A 21 5.59 15.85 5.61
N THR A 22 6.70 16.06 6.31
CA THR A 22 7.26 15.06 7.24
C THR A 22 6.27 14.72 8.35
N THR A 23 5.46 15.67 8.80
CA THR A 23 4.42 15.45 9.81
C THR A 23 3.36 14.48 9.30
N ASP A 24 2.90 14.65 8.06
CA ASP A 24 1.91 13.75 7.45
C ASP A 24 2.48 12.34 7.27
N LEU A 25 3.74 12.24 6.80
CA LEU A 25 4.44 10.98 6.66
C LEU A 25 4.60 10.27 8.01
N THR A 26 5.00 11.01 9.04
CA THR A 26 5.14 10.48 10.41
C THR A 26 3.80 9.97 10.94
N GLY A 27 2.72 10.72 10.72
CA GLY A 27 1.37 10.31 11.08
C GLY A 27 0.96 9.01 10.39
N ALA A 28 1.28 8.85 9.10
CA ALA A 28 1.01 7.62 8.37
C ALA A 28 1.82 6.42 8.89
N LEU A 29 3.10 6.60 9.21
CA LEU A 29 3.93 5.55 9.80
C LEU A 29 3.42 5.11 11.18
N ILE A 30 2.92 6.04 12.00
CA ILE A 30 2.32 5.72 13.31
C ILE A 30 1.03 4.91 13.13
N ARG A 31 0.16 5.30 12.19
CA ARG A 31 -1.06 4.53 11.90
C ARG A 31 -0.73 3.14 11.36
N ALA A 32 0.26 3.02 10.47
CA ALA A 32 0.76 1.74 9.99
C ALA A 32 1.25 0.86 11.15
N ALA A 33 1.98 1.42 12.12
CA ALA A 33 2.44 0.69 13.30
C ALA A 33 1.29 0.14 14.17
N ILE A 34 0.26 0.95 14.39
CA ILE A 34 -0.92 0.53 15.15
C ILE A 34 -1.65 -0.60 14.41
N ALA A 35 -1.86 -0.45 13.09
CA ALA A 35 -2.53 -1.46 12.28
C ALA A 35 -1.72 -2.76 12.15
N HIS A 36 -0.40 -2.66 12.04
CA HIS A 36 0.50 -3.81 11.99
C HIS A 36 0.49 -4.62 13.29
N GLY A 37 0.41 -3.95 14.44
CA GLY A 37 0.23 -4.62 15.72
C GLY A 37 -1.06 -5.44 15.80
N GLU A 38 -2.13 -5.03 15.11
CA GLU A 38 -3.35 -5.84 14.98
C GLU A 38 -3.19 -6.99 13.96
N HIS A 39 -2.45 -6.77 12.88
CA HIS A 39 -2.08 -7.82 11.93
C HIS A 39 -1.29 -8.95 12.61
N GLU A 40 -0.25 -8.64 13.38
CA GLU A 40 0.55 -9.64 14.10
C GLU A 40 -0.28 -10.41 15.14
N LYS A 41 -1.26 -9.76 15.79
CA LYS A 41 -2.22 -10.45 16.67
C LYS A 41 -3.12 -11.41 15.89
N ARG A 42 -3.57 -11.01 14.69
CA ARG A 42 -4.41 -11.85 13.81
C ARG A 42 -3.64 -13.05 13.26
N THR A 43 -2.38 -12.87 12.88
CA THR A 43 -1.53 -13.95 12.33
C THR A 43 -0.91 -14.81 13.44
N GLY A 44 -0.82 -14.29 14.66
CA GLY A 44 -0.22 -14.97 15.81
C GLY A 44 1.30 -15.03 15.75
N ALA A 45 1.93 -14.26 14.86
CA ALA A 45 3.38 -14.24 14.67
C ALA A 45 3.86 -12.82 14.36
N ALA A 46 5.09 -12.53 14.79
CA ALA A 46 5.78 -11.31 14.36
C ALA A 46 6.04 -11.38 12.85
N ASP A 47 5.86 -10.25 12.16
CA ASP A 47 6.10 -10.15 10.74
C ASP A 47 7.53 -9.63 10.48
N PRO A 48 8.45 -10.50 9.99
CA PRO A 48 9.81 -10.08 9.70
C PRO A 48 9.91 -9.10 8.53
N ASN A 49 8.87 -9.01 7.69
CA ASN A 49 8.81 -8.14 6.51
C ASN A 49 7.93 -6.90 6.76
N TRP A 50 7.92 -6.41 8.01
CA TRP A 50 7.20 -5.21 8.40
C TRP A 50 7.38 -3.98 7.48
N PRO A 51 8.54 -3.72 6.81
CA PRO A 51 8.64 -2.56 5.93
C PRO A 51 7.74 -2.68 4.69
N ASP A 52 7.65 -3.89 4.12
CA ASP A 52 6.80 -4.15 2.95
C ASP A 52 5.33 -4.02 3.33
N TRP A 53 4.96 -4.53 4.50
CA TRP A 53 3.61 -4.41 5.03
C TRP A 53 3.23 -2.93 5.25
N TYR A 54 4.12 -2.13 5.85
CA TYR A 54 3.92 -0.70 6.04
C TYR A 54 3.70 0.02 4.71
N ALA A 55 4.55 -0.25 3.71
CA ALA A 55 4.42 0.37 2.40
C ALA A 55 3.04 0.04 1.77
N ALA A 56 2.64 -1.23 1.81
CA ALA A 56 1.34 -1.67 1.30
C ALA A 56 0.17 -1.03 2.07
N TYR A 57 0.26 -0.94 3.40
CA TYR A 57 -0.74 -0.26 4.23
C TYR A 57 -0.83 1.22 3.88
N MET A 58 0.29 1.93 3.76
CA MET A 58 0.30 3.38 3.47
C MET A 58 -0.27 3.68 2.08
N VAL A 59 -0.02 2.80 1.09
CA VAL A 59 -0.65 2.88 -0.24
C VAL A 59 -2.16 2.66 -0.13
N ALA A 60 -2.59 1.61 0.59
CA ALA A 60 -4.00 1.29 0.76
C ALA A 60 -4.76 2.39 1.50
N GLU A 61 -4.16 2.96 2.55
CA GLU A 61 -4.74 4.06 3.32
C GLU A 61 -4.95 5.31 2.45
N GLN A 62 -3.97 5.68 1.63
CA GLN A 62 -4.12 6.82 0.70
C GLN A 62 -5.14 6.54 -0.42
N ALA A 63 -5.25 5.29 -0.86
CA ALA A 63 -6.22 4.87 -1.85
C ALA A 63 -7.63 4.65 -1.27
N GLY A 64 -7.79 4.65 0.06
CA GLY A 64 -9.03 4.31 0.73
C GLY A 64 -9.45 2.85 0.55
N THR A 65 -8.49 1.94 0.33
CA THR A 65 -8.73 0.50 0.15
C THR A 65 -8.45 -0.28 1.43
N GLU A 66 -8.78 -1.56 1.43
CA GLU A 66 -8.57 -2.42 2.58
C GLU A 66 -7.06 -2.61 2.88
N PRO A 67 -6.65 -2.60 4.17
CA PRO A 67 -5.27 -2.85 4.54
C PRO A 67 -4.84 -4.29 4.27
N PRO A 68 -3.52 -4.57 4.22
CA PRO A 68 -3.01 -5.91 3.99
C PRO A 68 -3.49 -6.90 5.07
N LEU A 69 -3.71 -8.16 4.65
CA LEU A 69 -4.13 -9.25 5.54
C LEU A 69 -3.01 -9.70 6.47
#